data_AF-A0A7X1NEZ9-F1
#
_entry.id   AF-A0A7X1NEZ9-F1
#
_cell.length_a   1.000
_cell.length_b   1.000
_cell.length_c   1.000
_cell.angle_alpha   90.00
_cell.angle_beta   90.00
_cell.angle_gamma   90.00
#
_symmetry.space_group_name_H-M   'P 1'
#
loop_
_entity.id
_entity.type
_entity.pdbx_description
1 polymer ?
#
loop_
_entity_poly.entity_id
_entity_poly.type
_entity_poly.pdbx_seq_one_letter_code
_entity_poly.pdbx_strand_id
1 'polypeptide(L)'
;MPSLSRQNPRISIEYTHGYPVLINSERETALAREVAEELVGVSRVVASFPIIAGSEDFAFLLQQSPGCFLRLGNGLNAPTLHSAQYDYAGENLVIGAAFWTRLVERFLGSDAT
;
A
#
# COMPACT_ATOMS: atom_id res chain seq x y z
N MET A 1 54.36 32.85 8.88
CA MET A 1 53.12 32.18 8.45
C MET A 1 52.67 31.28 9.59
N PRO A 2 51.54 31.55 10.28
CA PRO A 2 51.07 30.65 11.32
C PRO A 2 50.60 29.33 10.70
N SER A 3 51.12 28.23 11.20
CA SER A 3 50.66 26.88 10.89
C SER A 3 49.19 26.74 11.29
N LEU A 4 48.31 26.53 10.31
CA LEU A 4 46.91 26.19 10.57
C LEU A 4 46.88 24.77 11.17
N SER A 5 46.64 24.66 12.47
CA SER A 5 46.39 23.38 13.13
C SER A 5 45.15 22.74 12.51
N ARG A 6 45.30 21.58 11.86
CA ARG A 6 44.14 20.78 11.40
C ARG A 6 43.28 20.45 12.61
N GLN A 7 42.08 21.02 12.68
CA GLN A 7 41.05 20.50 13.56
C GLN A 7 40.47 19.25 12.91
N ASN A 8 40.35 18.17 13.68
CA ASN A 8 39.77 16.92 13.23
C ASN A 8 38.35 16.83 13.81
N PRO A 9 37.32 17.35 13.11
CA PRO A 9 35.97 17.36 13.65
C PRO A 9 35.49 15.92 13.87
N ARG A 10 34.92 15.66 15.05
CA ARG A 10 34.15 14.43 15.31
C ARG A 10 32.68 14.71 15.04
N ILE A 11 32.04 13.80 14.34
CA ILE A 11 30.60 13.81 14.09
C ILE A 11 30.02 12.56 14.75
N SER A 12 28.89 12.73 15.44
CA SER A 12 28.07 11.63 15.93
C SER A 12 26.78 11.60 15.10
N ILE A 13 26.38 10.41 14.66
CA ILE A 13 25.13 10.21 13.91
C ILE A 13 24.26 9.26 14.72
N GLU A 14 23.04 9.70 15.01
CA GLU A 14 21.97 8.84 15.51
C GLU A 14 21.00 8.57 14.36
N TYR A 15 20.80 7.31 14.02
CA TYR A 15 19.93 6.90 12.93
C TYR A 15 18.92 5.88 13.44
N THR A 16 17.64 6.22 13.33
CA THR A 16 16.53 5.34 13.65
C THR A 16 15.88 4.88 12.36
N HIS A 17 15.72 3.58 12.19
CA HIS A 17 14.96 3.04 11.06
C HIS A 17 13.48 3.40 11.22
N GLY A 18 12.91 3.98 10.17
CA GLY A 18 11.47 4.21 10.06
C GLY A 18 10.73 2.96 9.58
N TYR A 19 9.57 3.18 8.95
CA TYR A 19 8.79 2.10 8.35
C TYR A 19 9.55 1.40 7.23
N PRO A 20 9.48 0.06 7.13
CA PRO A 20 10.00 -0.67 5.98
C PRO A 20 9.20 -0.33 4.72
N VAL A 21 9.77 -0.66 3.56
CA VAL A 21 9.05 -0.53 2.29
C VAL A 21 7.91 -1.54 2.26
N LEU A 22 6.70 -1.07 1.93
CA LEU A 22 5.56 -1.94 1.68
C LEU A 22 5.77 -2.65 0.34
N ILE A 23 5.87 -3.98 0.37
CA ILE A 23 6.04 -4.81 -0.82
C ILE A 23 4.95 -5.88 -0.82
N ASN A 24 4.07 -5.82 -1.82
CA ASN A 24 3.08 -6.87 -2.02
C ASN A 24 3.72 -8.11 -2.65
N SER A 25 3.22 -9.29 -2.26
CA SER A 25 3.61 -10.56 -2.86
C SER A 25 2.86 -10.80 -4.16
N GLU A 26 3.53 -11.39 -5.17
CA GLU A 26 2.97 -11.52 -6.52
C GLU A 26 1.68 -12.36 -6.56
N ARG A 27 1.65 -13.49 -5.87
CA ARG A 27 0.51 -14.43 -5.88
C ARG A 27 -0.73 -13.82 -5.23
N GLU A 28 -0.57 -13.20 -4.07
CA GLU A 28 -1.65 -12.57 -3.32
C GLU A 28 -2.17 -11.34 -4.06
N THR A 29 -1.28 -10.60 -4.74
CA THR A 29 -1.67 -9.48 -5.61
C THR A 29 -2.46 -9.97 -6.83
N ALA A 30 -2.06 -11.09 -7.44
CA ALA A 30 -2.78 -11.67 -8.57
C ALA A 30 -4.20 -12.08 -8.17
N LEU A 31 -4.38 -12.75 -7.03
CA LEU A 31 -5.69 -13.13 -6.52
C LEU A 31 -6.56 -11.90 -6.23
N ALA A 32 -6.00 -10.89 -5.55
CA ALA A 32 -6.71 -9.64 -5.27
C ALA A 32 -7.14 -8.93 -6.57
N ARG A 33 -6.28 -8.93 -7.60
CA ARG A 33 -6.61 -8.36 -8.90
C ARG A 33 -7.74 -9.12 -9.58
N GLU A 34 -7.69 -10.45 -9.62
CA GLU A 34 -8.77 -11.26 -10.21
C GLU A 34 -10.13 -10.95 -9.57
N VAL A 35 -10.18 -10.85 -8.24
CA VAL A 35 -11.40 -10.51 -7.50
C VAL A 35 -11.88 -9.09 -7.83
N ALA A 36 -10.97 -8.12 -7.90
CA ALA A 36 -11.32 -6.76 -8.28
C ALA A 36 -11.87 -6.70 -9.72
N GLU A 37 -11.22 -7.39 -10.65
CA GLU A 37 -11.64 -7.45 -12.05
C GLU A 37 -13.01 -8.13 -12.23
N GLU A 38 -13.29 -9.19 -11.46
CA GLU A 38 -14.61 -9.83 -11.42
C GLU A 38 -15.71 -8.85 -10.96
N LEU A 39 -15.43 -8.07 -9.92
CA LEU A 39 -16.41 -7.20 -9.27
C LEU A 39 -16.68 -5.89 -10.02
N VAL A 40 -15.63 -5.21 -10.48
CA VAL A 40 -15.76 -3.87 -11.07
C VAL A 40 -15.40 -3.81 -12.56
N GLY A 41 -14.96 -4.93 -13.13
CA GLY A 41 -14.51 -5.03 -14.52
C GLY A 41 -13.08 -4.51 -14.71
N VAL A 42 -12.35 -5.12 -15.66
CA VAL A 42 -10.93 -4.82 -15.95
C VAL A 42 -10.67 -3.34 -16.19
N SER A 43 -11.59 -2.64 -16.86
CA SER A 43 -11.46 -1.20 -17.16
C SER A 43 -11.41 -0.29 -15.91
N ARG A 44 -11.82 -0.79 -14.74
CA ARG A 44 -11.83 -0.05 -13.47
C ARG A 44 -10.70 -0.46 -12.53
N VAL A 45 -9.80 -1.34 -12.97
CA VAL A 45 -8.67 -1.84 -12.17
C VAL A 45 -7.36 -1.29 -12.72
N VAL A 46 -6.55 -0.72 -11.83
CA VAL A 46 -5.19 -0.28 -12.15
C VAL A 46 -4.21 -1.35 -11.69
N ALA A 47 -3.77 -2.20 -12.61
CA ALA A 47 -2.92 -3.35 -12.31
C ALA A 47 -1.47 -2.98 -11.94
N SER A 48 -0.99 -1.84 -12.40
CA SER A 48 0.34 -1.31 -12.04
C SER A 48 0.16 0.11 -11.53
N PHE A 49 0.44 0.29 -10.24
CA PHE A 49 0.36 1.58 -9.57
C PHE A 49 1.78 2.11 -9.35
N PRO A 50 2.05 3.40 -9.64
CA PRO A 50 3.38 3.98 -9.44
C PRO A 50 3.78 3.93 -7.97
N ILE A 51 5.09 3.82 -7.71
CA ILE A 51 5.64 3.95 -6.36
C ILE A 51 5.30 5.35 -5.84
N ILE A 52 4.81 5.41 -4.61
CA ILE A 52 4.49 6.67 -3.92
C ILE A 52 5.39 6.84 -2.70
N ALA A 53 5.63 8.09 -2.29
CA ALA A 53 6.48 8.43 -1.15
C ALA A 53 5.79 8.29 0.22
N GLY A 54 4.62 7.63 0.29
CA GLY A 54 3.88 7.42 1.53
C GLY A 54 4.45 6.24 2.32
N SER A 55 4.52 6.37 3.66
CA SER A 55 4.77 5.26 4.57
C SER A 55 3.47 4.59 4.99
N GLU A 56 3.48 3.27 5.14
CA GLU A 56 2.32 2.47 5.57
C GLU A 56 2.80 1.36 6.50
N ASP A 57 2.19 1.24 7.68
CA ASP A 57 2.66 0.31 8.71
C ASP A 57 2.26 -1.14 8.44
N PHE A 58 1.30 -1.35 7.54
CA PHE A 58 0.98 -2.66 6.96
C PHE A 58 2.21 -3.35 6.34
N ALA A 59 3.25 -2.59 5.97
CA ALA A 59 4.54 -3.13 5.56
C ALA A 59 5.15 -4.11 6.59
N PHE A 60 4.93 -3.89 7.89
CA PHE A 60 5.39 -4.82 8.93
C PHE A 60 4.62 -6.15 8.89
N LEU A 61 3.32 -6.14 8.57
CA LEU A 61 2.55 -7.38 8.40
C LEU A 61 3.06 -8.18 7.19
N LEU A 62 3.39 -7.49 6.10
CA LEU A 62 3.92 -8.11 4.88
C LEU A 62 5.34 -8.68 5.04
N GLN A 63 6.10 -8.23 6.04
CA GLN A 63 7.36 -8.90 6.40
C GLN A 63 7.16 -10.26 7.07
N GLN A 64 5.99 -10.49 7.68
CA GLN A 64 5.69 -11.74 8.40
C GLN A 64 4.91 -12.75 7.56
N SER A 65 4.12 -12.28 6.58
CA SER A 65 3.30 -13.14 5.76
C SER A 65 3.11 -12.57 4.35
N PRO A 66 3.10 -13.42 3.31
CA PRO A 66 2.70 -13.01 1.97
C PRO A 66 1.32 -12.36 1.98
N GLY A 67 1.18 -11.22 1.32
CA GLY A 67 -0.05 -10.46 1.33
C GLY A 67 -0.07 -9.37 0.26
N CYS A 68 -1.22 -8.70 0.18
CA CYS A 68 -1.46 -7.61 -0.75
C CYS A 68 -2.18 -6.46 -0.04
N PHE A 69 -1.55 -5.29 -0.06
CA PHE A 69 -2.16 -4.00 0.25
C PHE A 69 -2.58 -3.31 -1.04
N LEU A 70 -3.86 -2.96 -1.15
CA LEU A 70 -4.41 -2.29 -2.33
C LEU A 70 -5.10 -1.00 -1.95
N ARG A 71 -5.32 -0.15 -2.95
CA ARG A 71 -5.97 1.15 -2.79
C ARG A 71 -7.33 1.11 -3.46
N LEU A 72 -8.33 1.64 -2.76
CA LEU A 72 -9.65 1.88 -3.34
C LEU A 72 -9.70 3.34 -3.82
N GLY A 73 -10.02 3.53 -5.10
CA GLY A 73 -10.00 4.86 -5.72
C GLY A 73 -11.11 5.76 -5.17
N ASN A 74 -10.79 7.01 -4.85
CA ASN A 74 -11.72 7.97 -4.27
C ASN A 74 -12.30 8.97 -5.30
N GLY A 75 -12.11 8.71 -6.59
CA GLY A 75 -12.42 9.64 -7.69
C GLY A 75 -11.18 10.39 -8.21
N LEU A 76 -11.20 10.77 -9.49
CA LEU A 76 -10.04 11.34 -10.19
C LEU A 76 -9.63 12.73 -9.70
N ASN A 77 -10.61 13.52 -9.25
CA ASN A 77 -10.41 14.90 -8.79
C ASN A 77 -10.66 15.06 -7.29
N ALA A 78 -10.66 13.95 -6.54
CA ALA A 78 -10.85 14.01 -5.11
C ALA A 78 -9.62 14.61 -4.42
N PRO A 79 -9.79 15.39 -3.34
CA PRO A 79 -8.68 15.84 -2.52
C PRO A 79 -7.82 14.66 -2.06
N THR A 80 -6.52 14.89 -1.95
CA THR A 80 -5.58 13.86 -1.51
C THR A 80 -5.79 13.50 -0.04
N LEU A 81 -5.33 12.30 0.35
CA LEU A 81 -5.22 11.92 1.75
C LEU A 81 -4.44 13.00 2.52
N HIS A 82 -4.83 13.26 3.77
CA HIS A 82 -4.34 14.35 4.65
C HIS A 82 -4.80 15.77 4.28
N SER A 83 -5.58 15.97 3.23
CA SER A 83 -6.24 17.26 3.00
C SER A 83 -7.38 17.48 4.00
N ALA A 84 -7.53 18.71 4.52
CA ALA A 84 -8.69 19.09 5.32
C ALA A 84 -10.02 19.07 4.54
N GLN A 85 -9.94 19.02 3.21
CA GLN A 85 -11.09 18.91 2.31
C GLN A 85 -11.37 17.45 1.92
N TYR A 86 -10.60 16.49 2.44
CA TYR A 86 -10.79 15.09 2.11
C TYR A 86 -12.20 14.64 2.50
N ASP A 87 -12.92 14.10 1.51
CA ASP A 87 -14.22 13.48 1.66
C ASP A 87 -14.18 12.14 0.92
N TYR A 88 -14.70 11.09 1.56
CA TYR A 88 -14.64 9.75 1.00
C TYR A 88 -15.84 9.51 0.08
N ALA A 89 -15.62 8.76 -0.98
CA ALA A 89 -16.67 8.32 -1.90
C ALA A 89 -17.54 7.26 -1.21
N GLY A 90 -18.73 7.63 -0.73
CA GLY A 90 -19.62 6.75 0.05
C GLY A 90 -20.06 5.49 -0.68
N GLU A 91 -20.17 5.55 -2.01
CA GLU A 91 -20.44 4.40 -2.88
C GLU A 91 -19.38 3.30 -2.78
N ASN A 92 -18.15 3.64 -2.37
CA ASN A 92 -17.07 2.68 -2.20
C ASN A 92 -17.25 1.77 -0.99
N LEU A 93 -18.13 2.10 -0.04
CA LEU A 93 -18.39 1.23 1.11
C LEU A 93 -18.92 -0.14 0.65
N VAL A 94 -19.84 -0.14 -0.33
CA VAL A 94 -20.41 -1.37 -0.89
C VAL A 94 -19.35 -2.13 -1.70
N ILE A 95 -18.56 -1.43 -2.50
CA ILE A 95 -17.50 -2.04 -3.32
C ILE A 95 -16.43 -2.69 -2.42
N GLY A 96 -15.98 -1.97 -1.39
CA GLY A 96 -14.97 -2.47 -0.46
C GLY A 96 -15.46 -3.67 0.34
N ALA A 97 -16.69 -3.65 0.82
CA ALA A 97 -17.29 -4.79 1.52
C ALA A 97 -17.40 -6.02 0.59
N ALA A 98 -17.94 -5.84 -0.62
CA ALA A 98 -18.06 -6.91 -1.61
C ALA A 98 -16.69 -7.49 -2.00
N PHE A 99 -15.67 -6.65 -2.14
CA PHE A 99 -14.30 -7.07 -2.42
C PHE A 99 -13.77 -8.02 -1.35
N TRP A 100 -13.85 -7.64 -0.07
CA TRP A 100 -13.34 -8.47 1.01
C TRP A 100 -14.12 -9.78 1.15
N THR A 101 -15.45 -9.75 1.02
CA THR A 101 -16.27 -10.97 1.02
C THR A 101 -15.82 -11.92 -0.09
N ARG A 102 -15.73 -11.42 -1.33
CA ARG A 102 -15.37 -12.26 -2.47
C ARG A 102 -13.93 -12.77 -2.39
N LEU A 103 -13.01 -11.97 -1.87
CA LEU A 103 -11.62 -12.37 -1.65
C LEU A 103 -11.53 -13.53 -0.66
N VAL A 104 -12.24 -13.44 0.46
CA VAL A 104 -12.28 -14.51 1.47
C VAL A 104 -12.93 -15.78 0.91
N GLU A 105 -14.04 -15.66 0.19
CA GLU A 105 -14.68 -16.79 -0.51
C GLU A 105 -13.72 -17.49 -1.48
N ARG A 106 -12.98 -16.73 -2.28
CA ARG A 106 -12.02 -17.28 -3.25
C ARG A 106 -10.81 -17.89 -2.57
N PHE A 107 -10.35 -17.31 -1.47
CA PHE A 107 -9.21 -17.82 -0.73
C PHE A 107 -9.54 -19.13 0.01
N LEU A 108 -10.67 -19.16 0.74
CA LEU A 108 -11.07 -20.30 1.57
C LEU A 108 -11.91 -21.35 0.83
N GLY A 109 -12.61 -20.97 -0.24
CA GLY A 109 -13.45 -21.88 -1.04
C GLY A 109 -12.67 -22.89 -1.89
N SER A 110 -11.34 -22.79 -1.88
CA SER A 110 -10.42 -23.70 -2.57
C SER A 110 -10.41 -25.14 -2.02
N ASP A 111 -11.01 -25.39 -0.85
CA ASP A 111 -11.08 -26.70 -0.20
C ASP A 111 -12.38 -27.48 -0.51
N ALA A 112 -13.16 -27.05 -1.51
CA ALA A 112 -14.37 -27.74 -1.97
C ALA A 112 -14.18 -28.41 -3.35
N THR A 113 -13.20 -29.31 -3.46
CA THR A 113 -13.20 -30.47 -4.38
C THR A 113 -12.14 -31.47 -4.00
#